data_AF-R4X7B9-F1
#
_entry.id   AF-R4X7B9-F1
#
_cell.length_a   1.000
_cell.length_b   1.000
_cell.length_c   1.000
_cell.angle_alpha   90.00
_cell.angle_beta   90.00
_cell.angle_gamma   90.00
#
_symmetry.space_group_name_H-M   'P 1'
#
loop_
_entity.id
_entity.type
_entity.pdbx_description
1 polymer ?
#
loop_
_entity_poly.entity_id
_entity_poly.type
_entity_poly.pdbx_seq_one_letter_code
_entity_poly.pdbx_strand_id
1 'polypeptide(L)'
;MKAQKAASIVSEDGDESFDSGFEEYRESAESQAALAQEAISVLEVQVANDAAELKKLRAALKKRDDQVKALTTKLEARSLPSTLPALKEEIYQDLTGLVISSVQREEDETILSCLQTGRNGTLHYKLAWPKDAREQITFTPHLDEERDAQLLEVLPDYLSEQIMFAQDQASLFAYRLWTAIQKKV
;
A
#
# COMPACT_ATOMS: atom_id res chain seq x y z
N MET A 1 75.50 74.91 51.43
CA MET A 1 75.23 74.30 52.75
C MET A 1 74.54 72.96 52.47
N LYS A 2 75.21 71.79 52.62
CA LYS A 2 75.29 70.96 53.84
C LYS A 2 73.89 70.70 54.44
N ALA A 3 73.41 69.50 54.76
CA ALA A 3 73.93 68.12 54.78
C ALA A 3 72.68 67.18 54.92
N GLN A 4 72.60 66.05 54.21
CA GLN A 4 72.87 64.68 54.70
C GLN A 4 71.97 64.18 55.85
N LYS A 5 71.16 63.12 55.61
CA LYS A 5 71.21 61.86 56.38
C LYS A 5 70.39 60.75 55.71
N ALA A 6 71.06 59.64 55.42
CA ALA A 6 70.48 58.36 55.05
C ALA A 6 70.24 57.49 56.29
N ALA A 7 69.16 56.72 56.27
CA ALA A 7 68.96 55.43 56.98
C ALA A 7 67.69 54.82 56.36
N SER A 8 67.81 53.85 55.45
CA SER A 8 67.85 52.42 55.77
C SER A 8 66.61 51.96 56.54
N ILE A 9 65.61 51.45 55.81
CA ILE A 9 64.87 50.22 56.09
C ILE A 9 64.43 49.74 54.70
N VAL A 10 65.17 48.75 54.19
CA VAL A 10 64.66 47.84 53.17
C VAL A 10 63.70 46.93 53.90
N SER A 11 62.42 47.02 53.59
CA SER A 11 61.45 45.96 53.83
C SER A 11 61.19 45.32 52.47
N GLU A 12 62.01 44.32 52.15
CA GLU A 12 61.67 43.27 51.21
C GLU A 12 60.52 42.49 51.83
N ASP A 13 59.27 42.79 51.48
CA ASP A 13 58.12 41.93 51.78
C ASP A 13 56.93 42.45 50.96
N GLY A 14 56.83 42.01 49.70
CA GLY A 14 55.70 42.36 48.86
C GLY A 14 55.92 42.10 47.38
N ASP A 15 56.27 40.87 46.99
CA ASP A 15 56.24 40.49 45.57
C ASP A 15 55.84 39.02 45.29
N GLU A 16 55.50 38.22 46.31
CA GLU A 16 55.15 36.81 46.07
C GLU A 16 53.65 36.54 45.85
N SER A 17 52.74 37.50 46.13
CA SER A 17 51.29 37.27 46.00
C SER A 17 50.65 37.73 44.69
N PHE A 18 51.32 38.61 43.95
CA PHE A 18 50.81 39.12 42.67
C PHE A 18 51.24 38.23 41.51
N ASP A 19 52.44 37.64 41.61
CA ASP A 19 52.98 36.67 40.66
C ASP A 19 52.21 35.34 40.71
N SER A 20 51.90 34.85 41.92
CA SER A 20 51.18 33.59 42.11
C SER A 20 49.75 33.59 41.53
N GLY A 21 49.01 34.70 41.67
CA GLY A 21 47.66 34.82 41.13
C GLY A 21 47.60 34.94 39.60
N PHE A 22 48.65 35.51 39.00
CA PHE A 22 48.79 35.57 37.54
C PHE A 22 49.19 34.21 36.95
N GLU A 23 50.09 33.48 37.61
CA GLU A 23 50.47 32.11 37.25
C GLU A 23 49.27 31.15 37.35
N GLU A 24 48.49 31.19 38.44
CA GLU A 24 47.28 30.39 38.61
C GLU A 24 46.20 30.71 37.57
N TYR A 25 46.00 31.98 37.23
CA TYR A 25 45.05 32.39 36.18
C TYR A 25 45.51 31.91 34.80
N ARG A 26 46.82 31.99 34.53
CA ARG A 26 47.41 31.48 33.30
C ARG A 26 47.28 29.97 33.18
N GLU A 27 47.60 29.22 34.22
CA GLU A 27 47.48 27.76 34.26
C GLU A 27 46.01 27.31 34.13
N SER A 28 45.08 28.03 34.77
CA SER A 28 43.63 27.81 34.61
C SER A 28 43.14 28.12 33.20
N ALA A 29 43.61 29.21 32.57
CA ALA A 29 43.27 29.55 31.20
C ALA A 29 43.86 28.57 30.17
N GLU A 30 45.09 28.10 30.38
CA GLU A 30 45.75 27.09 29.57
C GLU A 30 45.04 25.72 29.71
N SER A 31 44.65 25.35 30.93
CA SER A 31 43.85 24.14 31.21
C SER A 31 42.46 24.21 30.55
N GLN A 32 41.76 25.34 30.64
CA GLN A 32 40.49 25.54 29.94
C GLN A 32 40.63 25.52 28.42
N ALA A 33 41.70 26.11 27.87
CA ALA A 33 41.99 26.06 26.43
C ALA A 33 42.29 24.63 25.97
N ALA A 34 43.03 23.84 26.75
CA ALA A 34 43.31 22.44 26.46
C ALA A 34 42.02 21.59 26.46
N LEU A 35 41.16 21.77 27.47
CA LEU A 35 39.86 21.09 27.53
C LEU A 35 38.93 21.48 26.38
N ALA A 36 38.92 22.76 26.00
CA ALA A 36 38.15 23.24 24.84
C ALA A 36 38.69 22.65 23.53
N GLN A 37 40.01 22.56 23.36
CA GLN A 37 40.65 21.99 22.18
C GLN A 37 40.33 20.49 22.05
N GLU A 38 40.36 19.75 23.16
CA GLU A 38 39.95 18.35 23.20
C GLU A 38 38.47 18.19 22.83
N ALA A 39 37.57 18.98 23.42
CA ALA A 39 36.15 18.96 23.09
C ALA A 39 35.86 19.29 21.62
N ILE A 40 36.57 20.27 21.04
CA ILE A 40 36.46 20.61 19.61
C ILE A 40 36.88 19.43 18.75
N SER A 41 38.01 18.78 19.06
CA SER A 41 38.50 17.63 18.30
C SER A 41 37.53 16.46 18.31
N VAL A 42 36.88 16.19 19.45
CA VAL A 42 35.88 15.14 19.58
C VAL A 42 34.63 15.47 18.76
N LEU A 43 34.17 16.72 18.82
CA LEU A 43 33.02 17.19 18.04
C LEU A 43 33.28 17.15 16.53
N GLU A 44 34.49 17.49 16.07
CA GLU A 44 34.87 17.42 14.65
C GLU A 44 34.81 15.98 14.12
N VAL A 45 35.30 15.02 14.91
CA VAL A 45 35.21 13.58 14.56
C VAL A 45 33.76 13.13 14.53
N GLN A 46 32.93 13.55 15.48
CA GLN A 46 31.51 13.20 15.51
C GLN A 46 30.75 13.77 14.29
N VAL A 47 30.99 15.04 13.93
CA VAL A 47 30.39 15.67 12.75
C VAL A 47 30.82 14.96 11.46
N ALA A 48 32.08 14.55 11.36
CA ALA A 48 32.56 13.78 10.21
C ALA A 48 31.87 12.41 10.10
N ASN A 49 31.67 11.72 11.22
CA ASN A 49 30.97 10.44 11.28
C ASN A 49 29.48 10.58 10.90
N ASP A 50 28.80 11.58 11.46
CA ASP A 50 27.39 11.84 11.18
C ASP A 50 27.17 12.26 9.72
N ALA A 51 28.09 13.06 9.15
CA ALA A 51 28.07 13.40 7.73
C ALA A 51 28.22 12.17 6.82
N ALA A 52 29.06 11.21 7.21
CA ALA A 52 29.23 9.96 6.48
C ALA A 52 27.97 9.08 6.55
N GLU A 53 27.33 8.97 7.71
CA GLU A 53 26.08 8.24 7.90
C GLU A 53 24.92 8.89 7.13
N LEU A 54 24.79 10.22 7.17
CA LEU A 54 23.79 10.95 6.38
C LEU A 54 23.95 10.72 4.88
N LYS A 55 25.19 10.62 4.39
CA LYS A 55 25.46 10.32 2.97
C LYS A 55 25.00 8.92 2.60
N LYS A 56 25.24 7.91 3.45
CA LYS A 56 24.77 6.53 3.24
C LYS A 56 23.24 6.47 3.28
N LEU A 57 22.61 7.10 4.25
CA LEU A 57 21.16 7.08 4.42
C LEU A 57 20.46 7.78 3.25
N ARG A 58 20.98 8.92 2.77
CA ARG A 58 20.46 9.59 1.56
C ARG A 58 20.56 8.72 0.31
N ALA A 59 21.64 7.96 0.14
CA ALA A 59 21.78 7.02 -0.97
C ALA A 59 20.76 5.86 -0.86
N ALA A 60 20.53 5.35 0.35
CA ALA A 60 19.52 4.33 0.60
C ALA A 60 18.10 4.84 0.33
N LEU A 61 17.77 6.06 0.77
CA LEU A 61 16.46 6.69 0.51
C LEU A 61 16.23 6.88 -0.98
N LYS A 62 17.21 7.40 -1.73
CA LYS A 62 17.10 7.53 -3.19
C LYS A 62 16.81 6.19 -3.86
N LYS A 63 17.52 5.13 -3.44
CA LYS A 63 17.28 3.77 -3.96
C LYS A 63 15.87 3.27 -3.63
N ARG A 64 15.35 3.55 -2.44
CA ARG A 64 13.97 3.19 -2.07
C ARG A 64 12.95 4.01 -2.85
N ASP A 65 13.18 5.30 -3.07
CA ASP A 65 12.30 6.16 -3.86
C ASP A 65 12.23 5.70 -5.32
N ASP A 66 13.37 5.32 -5.90
CA ASP A 66 13.41 4.75 -7.26
C ASP A 66 12.67 3.40 -7.33
N GLN A 67 12.79 2.57 -6.28
CA GLN A 67 12.01 1.33 -6.17
C GLN A 67 10.51 1.59 -6.03
N VAL A 68 10.12 2.54 -5.18
CA VAL A 68 8.71 2.92 -4.99
C VAL A 68 8.15 3.46 -6.29
N LYS A 69 8.84 4.36 -6.99
CA LYS A 69 8.43 4.86 -8.31
C LYS A 69 8.28 3.75 -9.33
N ALA A 70 9.23 2.81 -9.40
CA ALA A 70 9.13 1.68 -10.31
C ALA A 70 7.95 0.76 -9.97
N LEU A 71 7.68 0.53 -8.68
CA LEU A 71 6.55 -0.27 -8.23
C LEU A 71 5.21 0.44 -8.45
N THR A 72 5.12 1.76 -8.22
CA THR A 72 3.92 2.54 -8.50
C THR A 72 3.65 2.58 -10.00
N THR A 73 4.64 2.81 -10.87
CA THR A 73 4.43 2.73 -12.33
C THR A 73 4.01 1.33 -12.77
N LYS A 74 4.54 0.26 -12.17
CA LYS A 74 4.08 -1.11 -12.46
C LYS A 74 2.66 -1.40 -11.96
N LEU A 75 2.29 -0.85 -10.80
CA LEU A 75 0.94 -0.93 -10.26
C LEU A 75 -0.03 -0.12 -11.11
N GLU A 76 0.31 1.09 -11.50
CA GLU A 76 -0.47 1.96 -12.39
C GLU A 76 -0.60 1.36 -13.79
N ALA A 77 0.43 0.74 -14.34
CA ALA A 77 0.33 -0.01 -15.59
C ALA A 77 -0.61 -1.23 -15.48
N ARG A 78 -0.79 -1.76 -14.26
CA ARG A 78 -1.70 -2.86 -13.94
C ARG A 78 -3.09 -2.37 -13.47
N SER A 79 -3.20 -1.14 -12.99
CA SER A 79 -4.39 -0.53 -12.39
C SER A 79 -5.00 0.59 -13.21
N LEU A 80 -4.41 0.96 -14.36
CA LEU A 80 -5.18 1.52 -15.46
C LEU A 80 -6.34 0.55 -15.62
N PRO A 81 -7.60 0.96 -15.40
CA PRO A 81 -8.70 0.18 -15.92
C PRO A 81 -8.34 0.07 -17.39
N SER A 82 -7.98 -1.13 -17.81
CA SER A 82 -7.96 -1.39 -19.23
C SER A 82 -9.40 -1.10 -19.62
N THR A 83 -9.61 0.08 -20.21
CA THR A 83 -10.95 0.63 -20.46
C THR A 83 -11.75 -0.37 -21.27
N LEU A 84 -11.04 -1.18 -22.06
CA LEU A 84 -11.56 -2.23 -22.89
C LEU A 84 -12.21 -3.40 -22.11
N PRO A 85 -11.61 -4.09 -21.12
CA PRO A 85 -12.32 -5.05 -20.27
C PRO A 85 -13.55 -4.50 -19.53
N ALA A 86 -13.45 -3.32 -18.91
CA ALA A 86 -14.58 -2.72 -18.21
C ALA A 86 -15.72 -2.37 -19.19
N LEU A 87 -15.38 -1.77 -20.33
CA LEU A 87 -16.33 -1.45 -21.39
C LEU A 87 -16.95 -2.71 -22.02
N LYS A 88 -16.17 -3.80 -22.16
CA LYS A 88 -16.70 -5.08 -22.62
C LYS A 88 -17.77 -5.60 -21.67
N GLU A 89 -17.51 -5.58 -20.37
CA GLU A 89 -18.47 -6.02 -19.35
C GLU A 89 -19.72 -5.15 -19.36
N GLU A 90 -19.57 -3.82 -19.40
CA GLU A 90 -20.69 -2.87 -19.50
C GLU A 90 -21.55 -3.14 -20.75
N ILE A 91 -20.93 -3.33 -21.92
CA ILE A 91 -21.65 -3.66 -23.15
C ILE A 91 -22.36 -5.02 -23.03
N TYR A 92 -21.71 -6.04 -22.47
CA TYR A 92 -22.36 -7.33 -22.29
C TYR A 92 -23.54 -7.24 -21.32
N GLN A 93 -23.40 -6.47 -20.23
CA GLN A 93 -24.48 -6.19 -19.29
C GLN A 93 -25.64 -5.47 -19.98
N ASP A 94 -25.38 -4.46 -20.82
CA ASP A 94 -26.44 -3.74 -21.54
C ASP A 94 -27.16 -4.62 -22.56
N LEU A 95 -26.42 -5.46 -23.29
CA LEU A 95 -26.97 -6.33 -24.33
C LEU A 95 -27.74 -7.52 -23.76
N THR A 96 -27.26 -8.07 -22.64
CA THR A 96 -27.74 -9.35 -22.11
C THR A 96 -28.35 -9.23 -20.72
N GLY A 97 -28.37 -8.06 -20.08
CA GLY A 97 -28.85 -7.94 -18.70
C GLY A 97 -28.13 -8.84 -17.69
N LEU A 98 -27.00 -9.47 -18.05
CA LEU A 98 -26.23 -10.37 -17.22
C LEU A 98 -25.18 -9.58 -16.44
N VAL A 99 -25.14 -9.80 -15.13
CA VAL A 99 -24.11 -9.31 -14.23
C VAL A 99 -23.48 -10.49 -13.49
N ILE A 100 -22.15 -10.63 -13.56
CA ILE A 100 -21.41 -11.61 -12.78
C ILE A 100 -20.99 -10.94 -11.46
N SER A 101 -21.77 -11.18 -10.40
CA SER A 101 -21.59 -10.54 -9.09
C SER A 101 -20.37 -11.03 -8.32
N SER A 102 -20.01 -12.31 -8.45
CA SER A 102 -18.83 -12.87 -7.81
C SER A 102 -18.28 -14.06 -8.59
N VAL A 103 -16.96 -14.25 -8.48
CA VAL A 103 -16.21 -15.35 -9.08
C VAL A 103 -15.36 -15.99 -7.99
N GLN A 104 -15.63 -17.26 -7.70
CA GLN A 104 -14.86 -18.07 -6.76
C GLN A 104 -14.13 -19.15 -7.57
N ARG A 105 -12.81 -19.18 -7.50
CA ARG A 105 -12.00 -20.19 -8.18
C ARG A 105 -11.59 -21.25 -7.16
N GLU A 106 -12.06 -22.47 -7.36
CA GLU A 106 -11.73 -23.62 -6.54
C GLU A 106 -10.70 -24.51 -7.26
N GLU A 107 -10.35 -25.64 -6.66
CA GLU A 107 -9.35 -26.57 -7.21
C GLU A 107 -9.84 -27.25 -8.49
N ASP A 108 -11.11 -27.63 -8.54
CA ASP A 108 -11.69 -28.38 -9.66
C ASP A 108 -12.62 -27.52 -10.55
N GLU A 109 -13.26 -26.50 -9.98
CA GLU A 109 -14.24 -25.67 -10.69
C GLU A 109 -14.14 -24.17 -10.39
N THR A 110 -14.85 -23.37 -11.18
CA THR A 110 -15.05 -21.93 -10.96
C THR A 110 -16.53 -21.66 -10.75
N ILE A 111 -16.89 -21.20 -9.55
CA ILE A 111 -18.26 -20.88 -9.18
C ILE A 111 -18.52 -19.40 -9.50
N LEU A 112 -19.51 -19.15 -10.34
CA LEU A 112 -19.97 -17.84 -10.77
C LEU A 112 -21.34 -17.55 -10.16
N SER A 113 -21.50 -16.41 -9.50
CA SER A 113 -22.81 -15.92 -9.05
C SER A 113 -23.32 -14.89 -10.04
N CYS A 114 -24.42 -15.22 -10.73
CA CYS A 114 -24.94 -14.47 -11.87
C CYS A 114 -26.32 -13.88 -11.56
N LEU A 115 -26.51 -12.61 -11.91
CA LEU A 115 -27.80 -11.92 -11.89
C LEU A 115 -28.20 -11.60 -13.32
N GLN A 116 -29.36 -12.07 -13.75
CA GLN A 116 -29.82 -11.89 -15.12
C GLN A 116 -31.19 -11.19 -15.12
N THR A 117 -31.21 -9.94 -15.53
CA THR A 117 -32.42 -9.12 -15.57
C THR A 117 -33.15 -9.27 -16.91
N GLY A 118 -34.43 -9.60 -16.81
CA GLY A 118 -35.37 -9.70 -17.93
C GLY A 118 -36.54 -8.72 -17.78
N ARG A 119 -37.63 -8.99 -18.50
CA ARG A 119 -38.83 -8.12 -18.46
C ARG A 119 -39.70 -8.34 -17.22
N ASN A 120 -39.68 -9.55 -16.68
CA ASN A 120 -40.57 -9.98 -15.59
C ASN A 120 -39.83 -10.16 -14.26
N GLY A 121 -38.62 -9.60 -14.14
CA GLY A 121 -37.79 -9.70 -12.93
C GLY A 121 -36.34 -10.02 -13.22
N THR A 122 -35.61 -10.38 -12.17
CA THR A 122 -34.17 -10.73 -12.23
C THR A 122 -33.98 -12.14 -11.68
N LEU A 123 -33.39 -13.03 -12.48
CA LEU A 123 -33.03 -14.36 -12.04
C LEU A 123 -31.65 -14.33 -11.37
N HIS A 124 -31.56 -14.77 -10.12
CA HIS A 124 -30.29 -15.07 -9.46
C HIS A 124 -29.98 -16.55 -9.62
N TYR A 125 -28.77 -16.89 -10.05
CA TYR A 125 -28.33 -18.29 -10.16
C TYR A 125 -26.82 -18.40 -9.98
N LYS A 126 -26.35 -19.63 -9.73
CA LYS A 126 -24.94 -19.97 -9.75
C LYS A 126 -24.62 -20.86 -10.95
N LEU A 127 -23.46 -20.65 -11.54
CA LEU A 127 -22.86 -21.56 -12.52
C LEU A 127 -21.55 -22.10 -11.96
N ALA A 128 -21.47 -23.41 -11.80
CA ALA A 128 -20.22 -24.09 -11.48
C ALA A 128 -19.58 -24.54 -12.80
N TRP A 129 -18.46 -23.92 -13.14
CA TRP A 129 -17.76 -24.13 -14.39
C TRP A 129 -16.53 -25.03 -14.16
N PRO A 130 -16.53 -26.27 -14.66
CA PRO A 130 -15.42 -27.18 -14.42
C PRO A 130 -14.16 -26.75 -15.17
N LYS A 131 -12.98 -27.09 -14.63
CA LYS A 131 -11.71 -26.87 -15.31
C LYS A 131 -11.47 -27.86 -16.44
N ASP A 132 -11.92 -29.11 -16.29
CA ASP A 132 -11.91 -30.09 -17.37
C ASP A 132 -13.16 -29.92 -18.25
N ALA A 133 -12.96 -29.69 -19.54
CA ALA A 133 -14.03 -29.54 -20.53
C ALA A 133 -14.88 -30.82 -20.71
N ARG A 134 -14.42 -31.97 -20.20
CA ARG A 134 -15.17 -33.24 -20.20
C ARG A 134 -16.23 -33.29 -19.11
N GLU A 135 -16.11 -32.48 -18.08
CA GLU A 135 -17.07 -32.40 -16.98
C GLU A 135 -18.23 -31.48 -17.34
N GLN A 136 -19.32 -31.60 -16.59
CA GLN A 136 -20.56 -30.86 -16.85
C GLN A 136 -20.58 -29.55 -16.07
N ILE A 137 -21.11 -28.50 -16.71
CA ILE A 137 -21.45 -27.24 -16.05
C ILE A 137 -22.69 -27.46 -15.22
N THR A 138 -22.66 -27.01 -13.97
CA THR A 138 -23.81 -27.09 -13.07
C THR A 138 -24.47 -25.72 -12.97
N PHE A 139 -25.77 -25.65 -13.24
CA PHE A 139 -26.61 -24.47 -13.03
C PHE A 139 -27.49 -24.69 -11.81
N THR A 140 -27.47 -23.73 -10.88
CA THR A 140 -28.31 -23.76 -9.66
C THR A 140 -29.08 -22.45 -9.53
N PRO A 141 -30.40 -22.44 -9.78
CA PRO A 141 -31.22 -21.25 -9.60
C PRO A 141 -31.40 -20.90 -8.12
N HIS A 142 -31.48 -19.62 -7.81
CA HIS A 142 -31.78 -19.08 -6.46
C HIS A 142 -33.09 -18.29 -6.56
N LEU A 143 -34.18 -19.03 -6.66
CA LEU A 143 -35.54 -18.51 -6.77
C LEU A 143 -36.21 -18.45 -5.39
N ASP A 144 -36.98 -17.39 -5.19
CA ASP A 144 -37.84 -17.18 -4.03
C ASP A 144 -39.29 -17.03 -4.51
N GLU A 145 -40.21 -17.84 -3.98
CA GLU A 145 -41.60 -17.92 -4.47
C GLU A 145 -42.36 -16.59 -4.36
N GLU A 146 -42.06 -15.77 -3.35
CA GLU A 146 -42.72 -14.47 -3.16
C GLU A 146 -42.07 -13.39 -4.04
N ARG A 147 -40.74 -13.32 -4.06
CA ARG A 147 -40.00 -12.30 -4.81
C ARG A 147 -40.10 -12.52 -6.32
N ASP A 148 -40.06 -13.77 -6.76
CA ASP A 148 -39.88 -14.14 -8.17
C ASP A 148 -41.17 -14.70 -8.80
N ALA A 149 -42.33 -14.50 -8.19
CA ALA A 149 -43.63 -15.02 -8.66
C ALA A 149 -43.90 -14.74 -10.15
N GLN A 150 -43.71 -13.50 -10.61
CA GLN A 150 -43.93 -13.12 -12.02
C GLN A 150 -42.93 -13.79 -12.98
N LEU A 151 -41.71 -14.07 -12.50
CA LEU A 151 -40.71 -14.75 -13.28
C LEU A 151 -41.02 -16.25 -13.37
N LEU A 152 -41.43 -16.87 -12.27
CA LEU A 152 -41.83 -18.28 -12.19
C LEU A 152 -43.00 -18.61 -13.12
N GLU A 153 -43.93 -17.68 -13.36
CA GLU A 153 -45.04 -17.88 -14.30
C GLU A 153 -44.59 -18.07 -15.77
N VAL A 154 -43.45 -17.51 -16.16
CA VAL A 154 -42.94 -17.60 -17.54
C VAL A 154 -41.77 -18.54 -17.71
N LEU A 155 -41.09 -18.87 -16.61
CA LEU A 155 -39.88 -19.66 -16.62
C LEU A 155 -40.23 -21.12 -16.94
N PRO A 156 -39.55 -21.77 -17.90
CA PRO A 156 -39.65 -23.21 -18.07
C PRO A 156 -39.20 -23.97 -16.82
N ASP A 157 -39.86 -25.10 -16.51
CA ASP A 157 -39.60 -25.93 -15.33
C ASP A 157 -38.12 -26.33 -15.16
N TYR A 158 -37.42 -26.58 -16.27
CA TYR A 158 -36.00 -26.96 -16.24
C TYR A 158 -35.05 -25.82 -15.83
N LEU A 159 -35.51 -24.56 -15.82
CA LEU A 159 -34.73 -23.42 -15.32
C LEU A 159 -35.07 -23.06 -13.87
N SER A 160 -36.15 -23.63 -13.31
CA SER A 160 -36.47 -23.51 -11.88
C SER A 160 -35.76 -24.55 -11.02
N GLU A 161 -35.16 -25.56 -11.64
CA GLU A 161 -34.43 -26.62 -10.96
C GLU A 161 -32.93 -26.58 -11.28
N GLN A 162 -32.15 -27.29 -10.46
CA GLN A 162 -30.73 -27.49 -10.74
C GLN A 162 -30.57 -28.41 -11.95
N ILE A 163 -29.76 -27.99 -12.93
CA ILE A 163 -29.47 -28.80 -14.12
C ILE A 163 -27.97 -28.87 -14.38
N MET A 164 -27.57 -29.93 -15.07
CA MET A 164 -26.19 -30.13 -15.52
C MET A 164 -26.17 -30.31 -17.03
N PHE A 165 -25.22 -29.67 -17.69
CA PHE A 165 -25.07 -29.76 -19.15
C PHE A 165 -23.60 -29.68 -19.56
N ALA A 166 -23.27 -30.26 -20.71
CA ALA A 166 -21.92 -30.21 -21.24
C ALA A 166 -21.58 -28.80 -21.77
N GLN A 167 -20.27 -28.47 -21.82
CA GLN A 167 -19.79 -27.14 -22.19
C GLN A 167 -20.21 -26.70 -23.60
N ASP A 168 -20.40 -27.65 -24.53
CA ASP A 168 -20.90 -27.42 -25.88
C ASP A 168 -22.36 -26.91 -25.92
N GLN A 169 -23.15 -27.25 -24.90
CA GLN A 169 -24.54 -26.81 -24.75
C GLN A 169 -24.66 -25.45 -24.04
N ALA A 170 -23.56 -24.88 -23.53
CA ALA A 170 -23.58 -23.63 -22.77
C ALA A 170 -24.19 -22.46 -23.56
N SER A 171 -23.88 -22.35 -24.85
CA SER A 171 -24.46 -21.31 -25.72
C SER A 171 -25.96 -21.49 -25.92
N LEU A 172 -26.42 -22.74 -26.06
CA LEU A 172 -27.85 -23.05 -26.20
C LEU A 172 -28.60 -22.79 -24.88
N PHE A 173 -28.01 -23.17 -23.76
CA PHE A 173 -28.51 -22.85 -22.41
C PHE A 173 -28.67 -21.33 -22.24
N ALA A 174 -27.62 -20.55 -22.52
CA ALA A 174 -27.65 -19.09 -22.38
C ALA A 174 -28.74 -18.46 -23.26
N TYR A 175 -28.89 -18.91 -24.50
CA TYR A 175 -29.96 -18.47 -25.40
C TYR A 175 -31.35 -18.78 -24.86
N ARG A 176 -31.56 -20.00 -24.35
CA ARG A 176 -32.86 -20.44 -23.78
C ARG A 176 -33.21 -19.63 -22.53
N LEU A 177 -32.25 -19.45 -21.64
CA LEU A 177 -32.42 -18.64 -20.43
C LEU A 177 -32.80 -17.20 -20.80
N TRP A 178 -32.02 -16.56 -21.68
CA TRP A 178 -32.29 -15.22 -22.18
C TRP A 178 -33.69 -15.10 -22.77
N THR A 179 -34.08 -16.05 -23.62
CA THR A 179 -35.40 -16.03 -24.27
C THR A 179 -36.54 -16.20 -23.25
N ALA A 180 -36.36 -17.05 -22.25
CA ALA A 180 -37.35 -17.28 -21.19
C ALA A 180 -37.61 -16.01 -20.38
N ILE A 181 -36.56 -15.31 -19.94
CA ILE A 181 -36.70 -14.11 -19.11
C ILE A 181 -37.14 -12.86 -19.88
N GLN A 182 -36.98 -12.86 -21.21
CA GLN A 182 -37.42 -11.78 -22.10
C GLN A 182 -38.84 -11.98 -22.65
N LYS A 183 -39.44 -13.14 -22.39
CA LYS A 183 -40.81 -13.43 -22.81
C LYS A 183 -41.75 -12.46 -22.10
N LYS A 184 -42.62 -11.81 -22.86
CA LYS A 184 -43.63 -10.91 -22.30
C LYS A 184 -44.77 -11.75 -21.71
N VAL A 185 -45.14 -11.49 -20.45
CA VAL A 185 -46.40 -11.97 -19.84
C VAL A 185 -47.58 -11.29 -20.51
#